data_AF-A0A1D1YTX7-F1
#
_entry.id   AF-A0A1D1YTX7-F1
#
_cell.length_a   1.000
_cell.length_b   1.000
_cell.length_c   1.000
_cell.angle_alpha   90.00
_cell.angle_beta   90.00
_cell.angle_gamma   90.00
#
_symmetry.space_group_name_H-M   'P 1'
#
loop_
_entity.id
_entity.type
_entity.pdbx_description
1 polymer ?
#
loop_
_entity_poly.entity_id
_entity_poly.type
_entity_poly.pdbx_seq_one_letter_code
_entity_poly.pdbx_strand_id
1 'polypeptide(L)'
;ESQKEISYSLREPLIPKSKKKEKKKKMYAPSSSSSMALLLVVLHFSGSAAKPPPPPVVCDDGTSSGCVVSNAYGVWGDRKGCRASAVVYPTTEEEIRSAVGRASQNNLKVKVVTGFSHSIPKLACPSSPSTLLVSTARYSSGVEVDAGRRVVTADAGVGLRELVDAVEGAGLSLVAAPYW
;
A
#
# COMPACT_ATOMS: atom_id res chain seq x y z
N GLU A 1 -66.60 -36.68 -6.09
CA GLU A 1 -67.18 -37.18 -4.83
C GLU A 1 -66.93 -36.16 -3.72
N SER A 2 -68.02 -35.75 -3.07
CA SER A 2 -68.16 -34.94 -1.85
C SER A 2 -67.43 -33.60 -1.68
N GLN A 3 -68.22 -32.53 -1.78
CA GLN A 3 -68.02 -31.27 -1.08
C GLN A 3 -67.98 -31.45 0.44
N LYS A 4 -67.35 -30.48 1.14
CA LYS A 4 -67.90 -29.96 2.40
C LYS A 4 -67.52 -28.49 2.59
N GLU A 5 -68.53 -27.63 2.44
CA GLU A 5 -68.55 -26.26 2.97
C GLU A 5 -68.41 -26.29 4.50
N ILE A 6 -67.72 -25.29 5.05
CA ILE A 6 -67.98 -24.83 6.40
C ILE A 6 -67.98 -23.30 6.40
N SER A 7 -69.19 -22.75 6.46
CA SER A 7 -69.51 -21.37 6.85
C SER A 7 -69.39 -21.26 8.37
N TYR A 8 -68.78 -20.20 8.89
CA TYR A 8 -69.13 -19.71 10.24
C TYR A 8 -69.11 -18.18 10.37
N SER A 9 -70.25 -17.73 10.90
CA SER A 9 -70.72 -16.40 11.25
C SER A 9 -69.79 -15.63 12.19
N LEU A 10 -69.66 -14.32 11.89
CA LEU A 10 -69.15 -13.29 12.78
C LEU A 10 -69.97 -13.22 14.08
N ARG A 11 -69.28 -13.07 15.21
CA ARG A 11 -69.85 -12.57 16.47
C ARG A 11 -68.80 -11.66 17.11
N GLU A 12 -69.12 -10.37 17.23
CA GLU A 12 -68.24 -9.33 17.77
C GLU A 12 -67.92 -9.56 19.26
N PRO A 13 -66.64 -9.48 19.68
CA PRO A 13 -66.28 -9.32 21.08
C PRO A 13 -66.23 -7.83 21.46
N LEU A 14 -66.92 -7.51 22.56
CA LEU A 14 -66.94 -6.21 23.21
C LEU A 14 -65.52 -5.75 23.63
N ILE A 15 -65.11 -4.58 23.15
CA ILE A 15 -63.82 -3.94 23.46
C ILE A 15 -63.89 -3.24 24.83
N PRO A 16 -63.09 -3.62 25.84
CA PRO A 16 -62.95 -2.81 27.04
C PRO A 16 -61.99 -1.63 26.77
N LYS A 17 -62.46 -0.40 27.02
CA LYS A 17 -61.64 0.81 26.91
C LYS A 17 -60.58 0.84 28.02
N SER A 18 -59.33 0.52 27.68
CA SER A 18 -58.17 0.76 28.52
C SER A 18 -57.70 2.22 28.39
N LYS A 19 -57.61 2.92 29.52
CA LYS A 19 -57.15 4.31 29.60
C LYS A 19 -55.65 4.40 29.26
N LYS A 20 -55.32 5.10 28.17
CA LYS A 20 -53.94 5.50 27.83
C LYS A 20 -53.40 6.43 28.92
N LYS A 21 -52.44 5.95 29.74
CA LYS A 21 -51.56 6.83 30.52
C LYS A 21 -50.42 7.28 29.61
N GLU A 22 -50.46 8.56 29.25
CA GLU A 22 -49.44 9.23 28.48
C GLU A 22 -48.17 9.40 29.34
N LYS A 23 -47.17 8.51 29.14
CA LYS A 23 -45.84 8.73 29.69
C LYS A 23 -45.15 9.79 28.82
N LYS A 24 -45.01 11.01 29.36
CA LYS A 24 -44.17 12.06 28.77
C LYS A 24 -42.74 11.54 28.63
N LYS A 25 -42.29 11.27 27.40
CA LYS A 25 -40.87 11.13 27.08
C LYS A 25 -40.23 12.50 27.32
N LYS A 26 -39.31 12.61 28.29
CA LYS A 26 -38.43 13.78 28.39
C LYS A 26 -37.53 13.77 27.16
N MET A 27 -37.84 14.65 26.22
CA MET A 27 -37.00 14.94 25.08
C MET A 27 -35.75 15.66 25.61
N TYR A 28 -34.63 14.94 25.69
CA TYR A 28 -33.35 15.56 25.99
C TYR A 28 -32.96 16.39 24.77
N ALA A 29 -32.97 17.72 24.92
CA ALA A 29 -32.36 18.61 23.97
C ALA A 29 -30.84 18.36 24.00
N PRO A 30 -30.17 18.13 22.85
CA PRO A 30 -28.73 18.00 22.82
C PRO A 30 -28.13 19.33 23.28
N SER A 31 -27.36 19.32 24.36
CA SER A 31 -26.56 20.48 24.76
C SER A 31 -25.51 20.76 23.67
N SER A 32 -25.33 22.03 23.30
CA SER A 32 -24.45 22.43 22.18
C SER A 32 -23.00 21.92 22.35
N SER A 33 -22.57 21.67 23.59
CA SER A 33 -21.27 21.10 23.93
C SER A 33 -21.06 19.66 23.43
N SER A 34 -22.11 18.84 23.30
CA SER A 34 -21.97 17.45 22.79
C SER A 34 -21.78 17.39 21.28
N SER A 35 -22.40 18.30 20.52
CA SER A 35 -22.21 18.35 19.05
C SER A 35 -20.82 18.85 18.66
N MET A 36 -20.26 19.80 19.43
CA MET A 36 -18.93 20.33 19.18
C MET A 36 -17.83 19.30 19.50
N ALA A 37 -17.99 18.53 20.58
CA ALA A 37 -17.08 17.44 20.93
C ALA A 37 -17.07 16.32 19.87
N LEU A 38 -18.24 15.98 19.31
CA LEU A 38 -18.35 14.97 18.25
C LEU A 38 -17.68 15.42 16.94
N LEU A 39 -17.83 16.70 16.57
CA LEU A 39 -17.14 17.32 15.43
C LEU A 39 -15.61 17.33 15.61
N LEU A 40 -15.12 17.61 16.82
CA LEU A 40 -13.68 17.56 17.12
C LEU A 40 -13.14 16.13 17.03
N VAL A 41 -13.87 15.12 17.49
CA VAL A 41 -13.45 13.70 17.38
C VAL A 41 -13.37 13.24 15.91
N VAL A 42 -14.28 13.69 15.04
CA VAL A 42 -14.24 13.38 13.60
C VAL A 42 -13.06 14.06 12.90
N LEU A 43 -12.69 15.28 13.29
CA LEU A 43 -11.51 15.99 12.77
C LEU A 43 -10.17 15.36 13.20
N HIS A 44 -10.14 14.59 14.29
CA HIS A 44 -8.93 13.90 14.76
C HIS A 44 -8.70 12.51 14.12
N PHE A 45 -9.68 11.95 13.40
CA PHE A 45 -9.66 10.53 13.03
C PHE A 45 -9.60 10.23 11.53
N SER A 46 -9.09 11.12 10.69
CA SER A 46 -8.91 10.80 9.25
C SER A 46 -7.62 11.34 8.65
N GLY A 47 -6.51 11.16 9.36
CA GLY A 47 -5.23 11.04 8.68
C GLY A 47 -5.20 9.69 7.96
N SER A 48 -5.63 9.64 6.69
CA SER A 48 -5.31 8.49 5.83
C SER A 48 -3.80 8.47 5.64
N ALA A 49 -3.09 7.77 6.51
CA ALA A 49 -1.67 7.53 6.32
C ALA A 49 -1.54 6.67 5.06
N ALA A 50 -0.94 7.25 4.01
CA ALA A 50 -0.55 6.49 2.84
C ALA A 50 0.39 5.38 3.32
N LYS A 51 -0.09 4.13 3.30
CA LYS A 51 0.73 2.98 3.67
C LYS A 51 1.54 2.61 2.43
N PRO A 52 2.89 2.70 2.48
CA PRO A 52 3.69 2.21 1.38
C PRO A 52 3.42 0.71 1.17
N PRO A 53 3.57 0.20 -0.06
CA PRO A 53 3.44 -1.22 -0.31
C PRO A 53 4.47 -2.00 0.53
N PRO A 54 4.20 -3.28 0.83
CA PRO A 54 5.18 -4.12 1.51
C PRO A 54 6.47 -4.24 0.66
N PRO A 55 7.62 -4.55 1.29
CA PRO A 55 8.86 -4.77 0.57
C PRO A 55 8.69 -5.80 -0.55
N PRO A 56 9.21 -5.54 -1.76
CA PRO A 56 8.97 -6.40 -2.92
C PRO A 56 9.78 -7.69 -2.92
N VAL A 57 10.67 -7.89 -1.95
CA VAL A 57 11.49 -9.09 -1.82
C VAL A 57 11.25 -9.71 -0.44
N VAL A 58 10.83 -10.96 -0.43
CA VAL A 58 10.65 -11.78 0.78
C VAL A 58 11.54 -13.01 0.65
N CYS A 59 12.39 -13.26 1.64
CA CYS A 59 13.32 -14.40 1.64
C CYS A 59 12.96 -15.40 2.73
N ASP A 60 13.49 -16.62 2.62
CA ASP A 60 13.30 -17.65 3.62
C ASP A 60 13.89 -17.20 4.97
N ASP A 61 13.18 -17.51 6.07
CA ASP A 61 13.34 -16.97 7.43
C ASP A 61 14.76 -16.48 7.80
N GLY A 62 14.91 -15.14 7.86
CA GLY A 62 16.12 -14.48 8.33
C GLY A 62 17.34 -14.55 7.40
N THR A 63 17.22 -15.18 6.23
CA THR A 63 18.31 -15.31 5.27
C THR A 63 18.18 -14.34 4.10
N SER A 64 19.29 -14.06 3.42
CA SER A 64 19.29 -13.35 2.13
C SER A 64 19.22 -14.33 0.95
N SER A 65 18.67 -15.53 1.15
CA SER A 65 18.60 -16.62 0.16
C SER A 65 17.17 -17.09 -0.08
N GLY A 66 16.94 -17.78 -1.20
CA GLY A 66 15.64 -18.39 -1.49
C GLY A 66 14.50 -17.37 -1.67
N CYS A 67 14.81 -16.20 -2.21
CA CYS A 67 13.89 -15.07 -2.19
C CYS A 67 12.79 -15.17 -3.26
N VAL A 68 11.61 -14.64 -2.93
CA VAL A 68 10.50 -14.42 -3.84
C VAL A 68 10.32 -12.91 -4.04
N VAL A 69 10.24 -12.50 -5.31
CA VAL A 69 9.95 -11.13 -5.70
C VAL A 69 8.46 -10.98 -6.00
N SER A 70 7.88 -9.86 -5.60
CA SER A 70 6.55 -9.38 -5.99
C SER A 70 6.62 -7.92 -6.45
N ASN A 71 5.50 -7.40 -6.98
CA ASN A 71 5.36 -5.97 -7.23
C ASN A 71 4.53 -5.31 -6.10
N ALA A 72 4.36 -4.00 -6.16
CA ALA A 72 3.55 -3.25 -5.20
C ALA A 72 2.09 -3.74 -5.08
N TYR A 73 1.60 -4.47 -6.09
CA TYR A 73 0.25 -5.03 -6.14
C TYR A 73 0.19 -6.50 -5.67
N GLY A 74 1.33 -7.09 -5.29
CA GLY A 74 1.46 -8.47 -4.84
C GLY A 74 1.98 -9.42 -5.92
N VAL A 75 1.47 -10.65 -5.91
CA VAL A 75 1.86 -11.69 -6.88
C VAL A 75 1.28 -11.32 -8.25
N TRP A 76 2.09 -11.40 -9.29
CA TRP A 76 1.65 -11.19 -10.68
C TRP A 76 0.51 -12.15 -11.10
N GLY A 77 -0.28 -11.73 -12.10
CA GLY A 77 -1.53 -12.40 -12.48
C GLY A 77 -1.43 -13.85 -12.96
N ASP A 78 -0.24 -14.32 -13.35
CA ASP A 78 0.01 -15.73 -13.69
C ASP A 78 0.15 -16.64 -12.45
N ARG A 79 0.12 -16.06 -11.24
CA ARG A 79 0.26 -16.71 -9.94
C ARG A 79 1.55 -17.52 -9.76
N LYS A 80 2.54 -17.33 -10.64
CA LYS A 80 3.85 -17.99 -10.54
C LYS A 80 4.80 -17.11 -9.75
N GLY A 81 5.33 -17.64 -8.66
CA GLY A 81 6.32 -16.96 -7.82
C GLY A 81 7.62 -16.69 -8.58
N CYS A 82 8.15 -15.47 -8.42
CA CYS A 82 9.40 -15.04 -9.04
C CYS A 82 10.57 -15.33 -8.09
N ARG A 83 11.16 -16.54 -8.20
CA ARG A 83 12.25 -16.96 -7.31
C ARG A 83 13.61 -16.45 -7.77
N ALA A 84 14.42 -16.05 -6.79
CA ALA A 84 15.83 -15.72 -6.91
C ALA A 84 16.65 -16.52 -5.90
N SER A 85 17.94 -16.70 -6.18
CA SER A 85 18.83 -17.44 -5.29
C SER A 85 19.17 -16.62 -4.06
N ALA A 86 19.39 -15.31 -4.25
CA ALA A 86 19.76 -14.39 -3.17
C ALA A 86 19.42 -12.93 -3.50
N VAL A 87 19.50 -12.08 -2.47
CA VAL A 87 19.38 -10.61 -2.59
C VAL A 87 20.51 -9.90 -1.86
N VAL A 88 20.93 -8.75 -2.39
CA VAL A 88 21.78 -7.76 -1.70
C VAL A 88 21.08 -6.41 -1.64
N TYR A 89 21.38 -5.64 -0.59
CA TYR A 89 20.84 -4.30 -0.34
C TYR A 89 21.98 -3.28 -0.23
N PRO A 90 22.63 -2.94 -1.35
CA PRO A 90 23.75 -2.02 -1.35
C PRO A 90 23.35 -0.62 -0.87
N THR A 91 24.28 0.08 -0.24
CA THR A 91 24.19 1.51 0.11
C THR A 91 25.16 2.38 -0.68
N THR A 92 26.11 1.78 -1.41
CA THR A 92 27.08 2.51 -2.26
C THR A 92 27.22 1.89 -3.64
N GLU A 93 27.80 2.66 -4.58
CA GLU A 93 28.12 2.17 -5.93
C GLU A 93 29.15 1.04 -5.90
N GLU A 94 30.15 1.10 -5.00
CA GLU A 94 31.15 0.05 -4.84
C GLU A 94 30.53 -1.28 -4.42
N GLU A 95 29.50 -1.26 -3.57
CA GLU A 95 28.77 -2.46 -3.18
C GLU A 95 27.97 -3.04 -4.36
N ILE A 96 27.39 -2.19 -5.21
CA ILE A 96 26.76 -2.61 -6.47
C ILE A 96 27.80 -3.27 -7.39
N ARG A 97 28.93 -2.59 -7.61
CA ARG A 97 30.03 -3.10 -8.45
C ARG A 97 30.55 -4.44 -7.95
N SER A 98 30.75 -4.57 -6.63
CA SER A 98 31.17 -5.80 -5.98
C SER A 98 30.14 -6.92 -6.13
N ALA A 99 28.85 -6.64 -5.94
CA ALA A 99 27.78 -7.61 -6.11
C ALA A 99 27.70 -8.12 -7.55
N VAL A 100 27.77 -7.23 -8.55
CA VAL A 100 27.77 -7.60 -9.97
C VAL A 100 29.03 -8.40 -10.33
N GLY A 101 30.21 -7.98 -9.84
CA GLY A 101 31.46 -8.71 -10.03
C GLY A 101 31.40 -10.14 -9.49
N ARG A 102 30.89 -10.32 -8.26
CA ARG A 102 30.70 -11.65 -7.65
C ARG A 102 29.66 -12.48 -8.42
N ALA A 103 28.56 -11.88 -8.85
CA ALA A 103 27.56 -12.58 -9.66
C ALA A 103 28.17 -13.10 -10.98
N SER A 104 28.96 -12.27 -11.65
CA SER A 104 29.67 -12.64 -12.87
C SER A 104 30.64 -13.80 -12.63
N GLN A 105 31.47 -13.74 -11.58
CA GLN A 105 32.42 -14.81 -11.23
C GLN A 105 31.73 -16.15 -10.94
N ASN A 106 30.51 -16.11 -10.41
CA ASN A 106 29.72 -17.28 -10.05
C ASN A 106 28.68 -17.67 -11.12
N ASN A 107 28.73 -17.08 -12.32
CA ASN A 107 27.79 -17.34 -13.42
C ASN A 107 26.30 -17.14 -13.03
N LEU A 108 26.01 -16.21 -12.11
CA LEU A 108 24.66 -15.85 -11.71
C LEU A 108 24.09 -14.81 -12.68
N LYS A 109 22.78 -14.90 -12.98
CA LYS A 109 22.07 -13.77 -13.59
C LYS A 109 21.88 -12.67 -12.55
N VAL A 110 21.72 -11.43 -12.99
CA VAL A 110 21.46 -10.28 -12.11
C VAL A 110 20.14 -9.63 -12.50
N LYS A 111 19.33 -9.30 -11.50
CA LYS A 111 18.11 -8.50 -11.66
C LYS A 111 18.08 -7.37 -10.64
N VAL A 112 17.72 -6.18 -11.10
CA VAL A 112 17.51 -5.04 -10.22
C VAL A 112 16.06 -5.04 -9.73
N VAL A 113 15.87 -4.77 -8.44
CA VAL A 113 14.54 -4.60 -7.83
C VAL A 113 14.53 -3.26 -7.11
N THR A 114 13.58 -2.39 -7.44
CA THR A 114 13.44 -1.10 -6.75
C THR A 114 12.75 -1.28 -5.41
N GLY A 115 12.87 -0.30 -4.49
CA GLY A 115 12.29 -0.37 -3.14
C GLY A 115 10.78 -0.62 -3.11
N PHE A 116 10.05 -0.26 -4.16
CA PHE A 116 8.59 -0.44 -4.25
C PHE A 116 8.13 -1.36 -5.39
N SER A 117 8.97 -1.60 -6.42
CA SER A 117 8.67 -2.51 -7.54
C SER A 117 7.27 -2.31 -8.15
N HIS A 118 6.97 -1.14 -8.74
CA HIS A 118 5.65 -0.84 -9.32
C HIS A 118 5.39 -1.40 -10.73
N SER A 119 6.24 -2.32 -11.23
CA SER A 119 6.08 -2.85 -12.59
C SER A 119 4.93 -3.84 -12.70
N ILE A 120 3.92 -3.52 -13.52
CA ILE A 120 2.84 -4.46 -13.89
C ILE A 120 3.41 -5.62 -14.73
N PRO A 121 4.26 -5.40 -15.76
CA PRO A 121 4.97 -6.49 -16.39
C PRO A 121 6.01 -7.10 -15.44
N LYS A 122 6.34 -8.38 -15.65
CA LYS A 122 7.30 -9.16 -14.83
C LYS A 122 8.78 -8.77 -15.06
N LEU A 123 9.11 -7.49 -15.08
CA LEU A 123 10.48 -7.01 -15.39
C LEU A 123 11.50 -7.41 -14.32
N ALA A 124 11.11 -7.28 -13.05
CA ALA A 124 11.91 -7.67 -11.89
C ALA A 124 11.94 -9.19 -11.66
N CYS A 125 11.05 -9.95 -12.32
CA CYS A 125 10.98 -11.39 -12.18
C CYS A 125 12.21 -12.05 -12.82
N PRO A 126 12.98 -12.87 -12.09
CA PRO A 126 14.05 -13.64 -12.66
C PRO A 126 13.56 -14.67 -13.68
N SER A 127 14.32 -14.88 -14.75
CA SER A 127 14.07 -15.98 -15.71
C SER A 127 14.68 -17.31 -15.26
N SER A 128 15.56 -17.28 -14.25
CA SER A 128 16.22 -18.46 -13.68
C SER A 128 16.30 -18.33 -12.16
N PRO A 129 16.13 -19.42 -11.39
CA PRO A 129 16.37 -19.42 -9.95
C PRO A 129 17.81 -19.04 -9.58
N SER A 130 18.78 -19.27 -10.48
CA SER A 130 20.17 -18.85 -10.30
C SER A 130 20.34 -17.37 -10.67
N THR A 131 19.72 -16.50 -9.86
CA THR A 131 19.71 -15.04 -10.06
C THR A 131 19.97 -14.34 -8.73
N LEU A 132 20.93 -13.43 -8.73
CA LEU A 132 21.14 -12.46 -7.67
C LEU A 132 20.25 -11.24 -7.90
N LEU A 133 19.49 -10.85 -6.88
CA LEU A 133 18.77 -9.59 -6.86
C LEU A 133 19.67 -8.49 -6.28
N VAL A 134 19.70 -7.34 -6.95
CA VAL A 134 20.29 -6.11 -6.43
C VAL A 134 19.14 -5.16 -6.10
N SER A 135 18.85 -4.99 -4.81
CA SER A 135 17.78 -4.12 -4.35
C SER A 135 18.26 -2.69 -4.18
N THR A 136 17.65 -1.73 -4.87
CA THR A 136 17.98 -0.30 -4.68
C THR A 136 17.31 0.31 -3.46
N ALA A 137 16.60 -0.47 -2.65
CA ALA A 137 15.86 0.01 -1.49
C ALA A 137 16.71 0.74 -0.42
N ARG A 138 18.03 0.56 -0.45
CA ARG A 138 18.99 1.26 0.45
C ARG A 138 20.02 2.11 -0.27
N TYR A 139 20.02 2.10 -1.61
CA TYR A 139 20.87 2.95 -2.45
C TYR A 139 20.05 4.18 -2.87
N SER A 140 19.76 5.03 -1.89
CA SER A 140 18.77 6.10 -2.00
C SER A 140 19.15 7.35 -1.20
N SER A 141 20.43 7.56 -0.91
CA SER A 141 20.89 8.66 -0.05
C SER A 141 21.42 9.87 -0.83
N GLY A 142 21.87 9.67 -2.06
CA GLY A 142 22.43 10.70 -2.91
C GLY A 142 21.36 11.47 -3.67
N VAL A 143 21.20 12.75 -3.35
CA VAL A 143 20.51 13.75 -4.19
C VAL A 143 21.35 15.02 -4.20
N GLU A 144 21.89 15.36 -5.36
CA GLU A 144 22.75 16.52 -5.56
C GLU A 144 22.12 17.46 -6.60
N VAL A 145 21.81 18.69 -6.19
CA VAL A 145 21.18 19.69 -7.04
C VAL A 145 22.18 20.77 -7.42
N ASP A 146 22.49 20.88 -8.71
CA ASP A 146 23.22 22.00 -9.28
C ASP A 146 22.24 23.03 -9.86
N ALA A 147 21.91 24.04 -9.05
CA ALA A 147 20.95 25.07 -9.43
C ALA A 147 21.43 25.96 -10.60
N GLY A 148 22.74 26.18 -10.71
CA GLY A 148 23.32 26.99 -11.78
C GLY A 148 23.20 26.31 -13.14
N ARG A 149 23.42 25.00 -13.18
CA ARG A 149 23.30 24.17 -14.39
C ARG A 149 21.89 23.61 -14.61
N ARG A 150 21.00 23.73 -13.62
CA ARG A 150 19.65 23.14 -13.61
C ARG A 150 19.68 21.62 -13.82
N VAL A 151 20.61 20.97 -13.12
CA VAL A 151 20.80 19.52 -13.17
C VAL A 151 20.62 18.96 -11.76
N VAL A 152 19.94 17.83 -11.66
CA VAL A 152 19.90 17.02 -10.44
C VAL A 152 20.47 15.64 -10.75
N THR A 153 21.38 15.18 -9.90
CA THR A 153 21.91 13.82 -9.89
C THR A 153 21.35 13.12 -8.67
N ALA A 154 20.81 11.90 -8.84
CA ALA A 154 20.24 11.16 -7.74
C ALA A 154 20.55 9.66 -7.84
N ASP A 155 20.67 8.99 -6.69
CA ASP A 155 20.81 7.55 -6.65
C ASP A 155 19.56 6.87 -7.23
N ALA A 156 19.75 5.71 -7.87
CA ALA A 156 18.68 4.99 -8.55
C ALA A 156 17.55 4.49 -7.61
N GLY A 157 17.76 4.50 -6.30
CA GLY A 157 16.75 4.15 -5.30
C GLY A 157 16.01 5.34 -4.69
N VAL A 158 16.39 6.59 -4.99
CA VAL A 158 15.72 7.80 -4.46
C VAL A 158 14.25 7.81 -4.88
N GLY A 159 13.38 8.09 -3.92
CA GLY A 159 11.95 8.25 -4.17
C GLY A 159 11.67 9.53 -4.95
N LEU A 160 10.75 9.48 -5.92
CA LEU A 160 10.38 10.66 -6.71
C LEU A 160 9.91 11.84 -5.84
N ARG A 161 9.19 11.57 -4.75
CA ARG A 161 8.76 12.58 -3.77
C ARG A 161 9.95 13.34 -3.19
N GLU A 162 10.94 12.60 -2.70
CA GLU A 162 12.16 13.15 -2.10
C GLU A 162 12.98 13.94 -3.12
N LEU A 163 13.09 13.42 -4.36
CA LEU A 163 13.72 14.13 -5.46
C LEU A 163 13.03 15.47 -5.76
N VAL A 164 11.69 15.47 -5.82
CA VAL A 164 10.89 16.69 -6.04
C VAL A 164 11.09 17.69 -4.91
N ASP A 165 10.99 17.25 -3.66
CA ASP A 165 11.16 18.13 -2.49
C ASP A 165 12.58 18.74 -2.48
N ALA A 166 13.62 17.98 -2.88
CA ALA A 166 14.98 18.48 -2.98
C ALA A 166 15.17 19.53 -4.08
N VAL A 167 14.62 19.31 -5.28
CA VAL A 167 14.72 20.30 -6.37
C VAL A 167 13.89 21.55 -6.08
N GLU A 168 12.71 21.41 -5.45
CA GLU A 168 11.88 22.53 -5.00
C GLU A 168 12.59 23.36 -3.94
N GLY A 169 13.29 22.71 -3.01
CA GLY A 169 14.15 23.38 -2.02
C GLY A 169 15.25 24.24 -2.65
N ALA A 170 15.67 23.94 -3.87
CA ALA A 170 16.64 24.73 -4.65
C ALA A 170 15.98 25.76 -5.59
N GLY A 171 14.66 25.96 -5.52
CA GLY A 171 13.92 26.87 -6.40
C GLY A 171 13.78 26.36 -7.84
N LEU A 172 13.91 25.05 -8.05
CA LEU A 172 13.72 24.38 -9.34
C LEU A 172 12.48 23.49 -9.30
N SER A 173 12.09 22.97 -10.47
CA SER A 173 11.06 21.95 -10.59
C SER A 173 11.39 20.97 -11.70
N LEU A 174 10.85 19.74 -11.60
CA LEU A 174 10.89 18.79 -12.70
C LEU A 174 9.85 19.20 -13.74
N VAL A 175 10.26 19.35 -15.00
CA VAL A 175 9.36 19.72 -16.10
C VAL A 175 8.32 18.62 -16.38
N ALA A 176 8.68 17.37 -16.10
CA ALA A 176 7.79 16.22 -16.21
C ALA A 176 8.11 15.21 -15.10
N ALA A 177 7.06 14.72 -14.44
CA ALA A 177 7.12 13.65 -13.47
C ALA A 177 5.91 12.73 -13.65
N PRO A 178 6.04 11.41 -13.43
CA PRO A 178 4.89 10.53 -13.34
C PRO A 178 3.87 11.07 -12.32
N TYR A 179 2.58 10.86 -12.60
CA TYR A 179 1.55 11.06 -11.59
C TYR A 179 1.83 10.11 -10.41
N TRP A 180 1.78 10.64 -9.19
CA TRP A 180 2.02 9.90 -7.95
C TRP A 180 0.90 10.15 -6.95
#